data_AF-A0A530BGP5-F1
#
_entry.id   AF-A0A530BGP5-F1
#
_cell.length_a   1.000
_cell.length_b   1.000
_cell.length_c   1.000
_cell.angle_alpha   90.00
_cell.angle_beta   90.00
_cell.angle_gamma   90.00
#
_symmetry.space_group_name_H-M   'P 1'
#
loop_
_entity.id
_entity.type
_entity.pdbx_description
1 polymer ?
#
loop_
_entity_poly.entity_id
_entity_poly.type
_entity_poly.pdbx_seq_one_letter_code
_entity_poly.pdbx_strand_id
1 'polypeptide(L)' 'MLDIKWIRDNPKALVEALVKRSWSAGDAQSTVDDLIASDEARRAHLSELQVKQERRNAASKE' A
#
# COMPACT_ATOMS: atom_id res chain seq x y z
N MET A 1 -12.70 0.13 7.91
CA MET A 1 -11.48 -0.01 7.07
C MET A 1 -10.32 0.57 7.85
N LEU A 2 -9.16 -0.09 7.91
CA LEU A 2 -7.97 0.43 8.59
C LEU A 2 -7.28 1.51 7.74
N ASP A 3 -6.56 2.43 8.39
CA ASP A 3 -5.80 3.47 7.71
C ASP A 3 -4.51 2.89 7.10
N ILE A 4 -4.42 2.88 5.76
CA ILE A 4 -3.29 2.32 5.04
C ILE A 4 -1.99 3.10 5.25
N LYS A 5 -2.05 4.42 5.51
CA LYS A 5 -0.87 5.21 5.84
C LYS A 5 -0.33 4.75 7.18
N TRP A 6 -1.19 4.63 8.18
CA TRP A 6 -0.79 4.16 9.51
C TRP A 6 -0.16 2.75 9.46
N ILE A 7 -0.73 1.83 8.68
CA ILE A 7 -0.20 0.47 8.50
C ILE A 7 1.21 0.50 7.90
N ARG A 8 1.43 1.32 6.87
CA ARG A 8 2.75 1.45 6.24
C ARG A 8 3.80 2.01 7.21
N ASP A 9 3.39 2.96 8.04
CA ASP A 9 4.27 3.59 9.02
C ASP A 9 4.51 2.67 10.24
N ASN A 10 3.59 1.74 10.54
CA ASN A 10 3.62 0.88 11.73
C ASN A 10 3.25 -0.60 11.43
N PRO A 11 3.94 -1.29 10.51
CA PRO A 11 3.54 -2.62 10.05
C PRO A 11 3.58 -3.67 11.18
N LYS A 12 4.61 -3.61 12.03
CA LYS A 12 4.78 -4.50 13.18
C LYS A 12 3.64 -4.39 14.19
N ALA A 13 3.13 -3.17 14.40
CA ALA A 13 2.01 -2.94 15.33
C ALA A 13 0.73 -3.64 14.85
N LEU A 14 0.50 -3.71 13.53
CA LEU A 14 -0.62 -4.46 12.98
C LEU A 14 -0.41 -5.97 13.14
N VAL A 15 0.80 -6.49 12.85
CA VAL A 15 1.11 -7.92 13.04
C VAL A 15 0.86 -8.35 14.50
N GLU A 16 1.38 -7.59 15.47
CA GLU A 16 1.16 -7.85 16.89
C GLU A 16 -0.33 -7.79 17.27
N ALA A 17 -1.08 -6.84 16.72
CA ALA A 17 -2.52 -6.72 16.95
C ALA A 17 -3.30 -7.90 16.35
N LEU A 18 -2.88 -8.44 15.22
CA LEU A 18 -3.47 -9.64 14.60
C LEU A 18 -3.17 -10.89 15.43
N VAL A 19 -1.94 -11.06 15.91
CA VAL A 19 -1.57 -12.17 16.81
C VAL A 19 -2.39 -12.12 18.11
N LYS A 20 -2.58 -10.92 18.69
CA LYS A 20 -3.47 -10.73 19.86
C LYS A 20 -4.94 -11.10 19.58
N ARG A 21 -5.33 -11.13 18.31
CA ARG A 21 -6.66 -11.58 17.84
C ARG A 21 -6.66 -13.05 17.42
N SER A 22 -5.71 -13.84 17.92
CA SER A 22 -5.59 -15.29 17.70
C SER A 22 -5.23 -15.69 16.26
N TRP A 23 -4.64 -14.78 15.47
CA TRP A 23 -4.02 -15.16 14.21
C TRP A 23 -2.69 -15.86 14.47
N SER A 24 -2.31 -16.80 13.61
CA SER A 24 -0.95 -17.34 13.64
C SER A 24 0.04 -16.22 13.31
N ALA A 25 1.22 -16.24 13.92
CA ALA A 25 2.25 -15.22 13.67
C ALA A 25 2.68 -15.19 12.20
N GLY A 26 2.73 -16.36 11.54
CA GLY A 26 3.05 -16.48 10.12
C GLY A 26 1.97 -15.84 9.24
N ASP A 27 0.70 -16.16 9.47
CA ASP A 27 -0.40 -15.62 8.66
C ASP A 27 -0.54 -14.10 8.86
N ALA A 28 -0.36 -13.63 10.10
CA ALA A 28 -0.39 -12.20 10.40
C ALA A 28 0.72 -11.45 9.67
N GLN A 29 1.94 -11.98 9.67
CA GLN A 29 3.08 -11.38 8.98
C GLN A 29 2.86 -11.37 7.46
N SER A 30 2.53 -12.53 6.87
CA SER A 30 2.29 -12.65 5.42
C SER A 30 1.18 -11.70 4.96
N THR A 31 0.08 -11.61 5.71
CA THR A 31 -1.05 -10.74 5.35
C THR A 31 -0.65 -9.26 5.35
N VAL A 32 0.14 -8.83 6.34
CA VAL A 32 0.60 -7.43 6.41
C VAL A 32 1.60 -7.14 5.29
N ASP A 33 2.50 -8.07 4.98
CA ASP A 33 3.47 -7.92 3.90
C ASP A 33 2.78 -7.85 2.53
N ASP A 34 1.82 -8.73 2.27
CA ASP A 34 1.03 -8.73 1.03
C ASP A 34 0.22 -7.44 0.86
N LEU A 35 -0.32 -6.92 1.96
CA LEU A 35 -1.05 -5.64 1.96
C LEU A 35 -0.13 -4.46 1.61
N ILE A 36 1.08 -4.43 2.17
CA ILE A 36 2.06 -3.38 1.91
C ILE A 36 2.56 -3.46 0.46
N ALA A 37 2.89 -4.66 -0.03
CA ALA A 37 3.29 -4.86 -1.41
C ALA A 37 2.20 -4.39 -2.40
N SER A 38 0.93 -4.70 -2.10
CA SER A 38 -0.21 -4.25 -2.89
C SER A 38 -0.37 -2.72 -2.87
N ASP A 39 -0.15 -2.08 -1.72
CA ASP A 39 -0.18 -0.62 -1.58
C ASP A 39 0.95 0.06 -2.37
N GLU A 40 2.14 -0.50 -2.34
CA GLU A 40 3.30 -0.02 -3.11
C GLU A 40 3.04 -0.12 -4.61
N ALA A 41 2.56 -1.27 -5.08
CA ALA A 41 2.20 -1.48 -6.48
C ALA A 41 1.13 -0.46 -6.94
N ARG A 42 0.10 -0.23 -6.11
CA ARG A 42 -0.94 0.76 -6.41
C ARG A 42 -0.36 2.17 -6.52
N ARG A 43 0.52 2.56 -5.61
CA ARG A 43 1.15 3.90 -5.62
C ARG A 43 2.05 4.10 -6.83
N ALA A 44 2.85 3.08 -7.17
CA ALA A 44 3.70 3.12 -8.35
C ALA A 44 2.86 3.31 -9.63
N HIS A 45 1.78 2.54 -9.74
CA HIS A 45 0.84 2.66 -10.86
C HIS A 45 0.20 4.04 -10.97
N LEU A 46 -0.28 4.60 -9.84
CA LEU A 46 -0.88 5.94 -9.83
C LEU A 46 0.13 7.03 -10.22
N SER A 47 1.37 6.92 -9.74
CA SER A 47 2.44 7.86 -10.07
C SER A 47 2.74 7.82 -11.58
N GLU A 48 2.85 6.63 -12.16
CA GLU A 48 3.08 6.47 -13.60
C GLU A 48 1.90 7.02 -14.43
N LEU A 49 0.67 6.73 -14.00
CA LEU A 49 -0.53 7.24 -14.63
C LEU A 49 -0.57 8.77 -14.62
N GLN A 50 -0.17 9.41 -13.52
CA GLN A 50 -0.11 10.86 -13.41
C GLN A 50 0.93 11.44 -14.37
N VAL A 51 2.14 10.89 -14.43
CA VAL A 51 3.19 11.34 -15.36
C VAL A 51 2.72 11.24 -16.82
N LYS A 52 2.04 10.14 -17.19
CA LYS A 52 1.49 9.97 -18.54
C LYS A 52 0.40 11.00 -18.85
N GLN A 53 -0.46 11.30 -17.89
CA GLN A 53 -1.50 12.32 -18.06
C GLN A 53 -0.91 13.73 -18.21
N GLU A 54 0.09 14.09 -17.40
CA GLU A 54 0.77 15.38 -17.48
C GLU A 54 1.44 15.56 -18.85
N ARG A 55 2.13 14.53 -19.36
CA ARG A 55 2.72 14.54 -20.71
C ARG A 55 1.67 14.74 -21.80
N ARG A 56 0.55 14.01 -21.72
CA ARG A 56 -0.56 14.16 -22.68
C ARG A 56 -1.14 15.57 -22.66
N ASN A 57 -1.38 16.11 -21.46
CA ASN A 57 -1.97 17.44 -21.29
C ASN A 57 -1.02 18.57 -21.72
N ALA A 58 0.30 18.37 -21.62
CA ALA A 58 1.30 19.28 -22.17
C ALA A 58 1.26 19.26 -23.70
N ALA A 59 1.32 18.07 -24.30
CA ALA A 59 1.28 17.89 -25.76
C ALA A 59 -0.01 18.40 -26.41
N SER A 60 -1.15 18.42 -25.70
CA SER A 60 -2.42 18.93 -26.24
C SER A 60 -2.54 20.47 -26.23
N LYS A 61 -1.58 21.16 -25.60
CA LYS A 61 -1.56 22.63 -25.48
C LYS A 61 -0.54 23.30 -26.40
N GLU A 62 0.34 22.50 -27.01
CA GLU A 62 1.22 22.88 -28.12
C GLU A 62 0.44 22.79 -29.44
#